data_AF-A0A1I2LWS3-F1
#
_entry.id   AF-A0A1I2LWS3-F1
#
_cell.length_a   1.000
_cell.length_b   1.000
_cell.length_c   1.000
_cell.angle_alpha   90.00
_cell.angle_beta   90.00
_cell.angle_gamma   90.00
#
_symmetry.space_group_name_H-M   'P 1'
#
loop_
_entity.id
_entity.type
_entity.pdbx_description
1 polymer ?
#
loop_
_entity_poly.entity_id
_entity_poly.type
_entity_poly.pdbx_seq_one_letter_code
_entity_poly.pdbx_strand_id
1 'polypeptide(L)'
;MADRASGDQSKHDAVVEKIAKELDEDQDYVRADDIDEFKDPQKVNDHVPDISVGVLPSTVIEVETDTSDDAGQRLAFKEWAEEKSFRTYKGVLAKSRSRWEEFEQRD
;
A
#
# COMPACT_ATOMS: atom_id res chain seq x y z
N MET A 1 17.95 1.92 -19.86
CA MET A 1 17.55 1.97 -18.43
C MET A 1 16.03 2.12 -18.25
N ALA A 2 15.20 1.78 -19.26
CA ALA A 2 13.74 1.93 -19.17
C ALA A 2 13.01 0.61 -18.83
N ASP A 3 13.63 -0.54 -19.12
CA ASP A 3 12.94 -1.84 -19.04
C ASP A 3 12.69 -2.33 -17.60
N ARG A 4 13.55 -1.94 -16.64
CA ARG A 4 13.36 -2.29 -15.21
C ARG A 4 12.15 -1.56 -14.61
N ALA A 5 12.08 -0.24 -14.80
CA ALA A 5 10.98 0.58 -14.30
C ALA A 5 9.60 0.11 -14.79
N SER A 6 9.48 -0.25 -16.07
CA SER A 6 8.20 -0.73 -16.62
C SER A 6 7.74 -2.07 -16.04
N GLY A 7 8.68 -2.99 -15.78
CA GLY A 7 8.39 -4.32 -15.26
C GLY A 7 8.10 -4.30 -13.77
N ASP A 8 8.74 -3.43 -13.01
CA ASP A 8 8.53 -3.29 -11.57
C ASP A 8 7.22 -2.55 -11.28
N GLN A 9 6.90 -1.48 -12.03
CA GLN A 9 5.57 -0.83 -11.97
C GLN A 9 4.44 -1.82 -12.29
N SER A 10 4.58 -2.61 -13.36
CA SER A 10 3.56 -3.62 -13.71
C SER A 10 3.37 -4.71 -12.64
N LYS A 11 4.37 -4.96 -11.77
CA LYS A 11 4.23 -5.90 -10.65
C LYS A 11 3.57 -5.20 -9.47
N HIS A 12 3.98 -3.98 -9.18
CA HIS A 12 3.38 -3.11 -8.17
C HIS A 12 1.87 -3.02 -8.38
N ASP A 13 1.44 -2.50 -9.53
CA ASP A 13 0.02 -2.26 -9.82
C ASP A 13 -0.80 -3.55 -9.76
N ALA A 14 -0.24 -4.66 -10.25
CA ALA A 14 -0.90 -5.97 -10.21
C ALA A 14 -1.06 -6.50 -8.76
N VAL A 15 -0.13 -6.18 -7.87
CA VAL A 15 -0.22 -6.56 -6.45
C VAL A 15 -1.18 -5.63 -5.71
N VAL A 16 -1.14 -4.32 -5.98
CA VAL A 16 -2.10 -3.34 -5.43
C VAL A 16 -3.52 -3.74 -5.78
N GLU A 17 -3.79 -3.96 -7.08
CA GLU A 17 -5.10 -4.40 -7.58
C GLU A 17 -5.57 -5.67 -6.86
N LYS A 18 -4.69 -6.66 -6.72
CA LYS A 18 -5.06 -7.95 -6.14
C LYS A 18 -5.33 -7.85 -4.64
N ILE A 19 -4.51 -7.14 -3.89
CA ILE A 19 -4.74 -6.93 -2.45
C ILE A 19 -6.02 -6.12 -2.24
N ALA A 20 -6.26 -5.07 -3.04
CA ALA A 20 -7.47 -4.26 -2.96
C ALA A 20 -8.72 -5.12 -3.21
N LYS A 21 -8.71 -5.99 -4.23
CA LYS A 21 -9.82 -6.92 -4.53
C LYS A 21 -10.05 -7.93 -3.40
N GLU A 22 -8.99 -8.55 -2.88
CA GLU A 22 -9.10 -9.48 -1.75
C GLU A 22 -9.69 -8.79 -0.50
N LEU A 23 -9.32 -7.53 -0.24
CA LEU A 23 -9.87 -6.77 0.88
C LEU A 23 -11.31 -6.32 0.64
N ASP A 24 -11.68 -5.95 -0.59
CA ASP A 24 -13.03 -5.46 -0.92
C ASP A 24 -14.09 -6.56 -0.80
N GLU A 25 -13.71 -7.83 -1.05
CA GLU A 25 -14.57 -8.98 -0.80
C GLU A 25 -14.90 -9.17 0.69
N ASP A 26 -13.97 -8.80 1.59
CA ASP A 26 -14.04 -9.05 3.03
C ASP A 26 -14.39 -7.81 3.88
N GLN A 27 -14.14 -6.60 3.36
CA GLN A 27 -14.19 -5.36 4.11
C GLN A 27 -14.96 -4.28 3.36
N ASP A 28 -15.91 -3.64 4.05
CA ASP A 28 -16.54 -2.44 3.53
C ASP A 28 -15.53 -1.27 3.50
N TYR A 29 -15.48 -0.55 2.38
CA TYR A 29 -14.71 0.69 2.14
C TYR A 29 -13.21 0.53 1.87
N VAL A 30 -12.86 -0.23 0.83
CA VAL A 30 -11.50 -0.26 0.27
C VAL A 30 -11.29 0.85 -0.76
N ARG A 31 -10.09 1.41 -0.79
CA ARG A 31 -9.61 2.44 -1.72
C ARG A 31 -8.20 2.10 -2.15
N ALA A 32 -7.87 2.33 -3.41
CA ALA A 32 -6.57 1.98 -3.98
C ALA A 32 -6.12 3.01 -5.00
N ASP A 33 -4.83 3.34 -4.98
CA ASP A 33 -4.24 4.31 -5.89
C ASP A 33 -4.04 3.69 -7.27
N ASP A 34 -4.28 4.46 -8.33
CA ASP A 34 -4.11 4.05 -9.73
C ASP A 34 -4.85 2.75 -10.16
N ILE A 35 -5.90 2.32 -9.43
CA ILE A 35 -6.79 1.21 -9.82
C ILE A 35 -8.20 1.73 -10.13
N ASP A 36 -8.60 1.67 -11.41
CA ASP A 36 -9.86 2.22 -11.95
C ASP A 36 -11.15 1.84 -11.20
N GLU A 37 -11.17 0.66 -10.58
CA GLU A 37 -12.33 0.11 -9.88
C GLU A 37 -12.50 0.67 -8.46
N PHE A 38 -11.47 1.30 -7.92
CA PHE A 38 -11.42 1.83 -6.56
C PHE A 38 -11.41 3.36 -6.56
N LYS A 39 -11.79 3.93 -5.43
CA LYS A 39 -11.63 5.37 -5.20
C LYS A 39 -10.22 5.67 -4.72
N ASP A 40 -9.76 6.89 -4.97
CA ASP A 40 -8.46 7.34 -4.48
C ASP A 40 -8.35 7.21 -2.95
N PRO A 41 -7.26 6.60 -2.47
CA PRO A 41 -6.93 6.55 -1.07
C PRO A 41 -6.50 7.95 -0.64
N GLN A 42 -7.27 8.56 0.26
CA GLN A 42 -7.00 9.92 0.71
C GLN A 42 -5.59 10.03 1.31
N LYS A 43 -4.98 11.21 1.17
CA LYS A 43 -3.67 11.48 1.76
C LYS A 43 -3.66 11.26 3.26
N VAL A 44 -2.58 10.66 3.73
CA VAL A 44 -2.22 10.43 5.12
C VAL A 44 -0.82 10.97 5.35
N ASN A 45 -0.65 11.89 6.30
CA ASN A 45 0.63 12.57 6.57
C ASN A 45 1.31 13.10 5.29
N ASP A 46 0.55 13.77 4.41
CA ASP A 46 0.98 14.32 3.12
C ASP A 46 1.36 13.31 2.02
N HIS A 47 1.29 12.01 2.29
CA HIS A 47 1.53 10.92 1.34
C HIS A 47 0.22 10.25 0.92
N VAL A 48 0.13 9.81 -0.34
CA VAL A 48 -0.96 8.95 -0.82
C VAL A 48 -0.52 7.51 -0.56
N PRO A 49 -1.30 6.70 0.18
CA PRO A 49 -0.97 5.29 0.36
C PRO A 49 -1.47 4.47 -0.84
N ASP A 50 -0.85 3.33 -1.15
CA ASP A 50 -1.32 2.49 -2.27
C ASP A 50 -2.71 1.94 -2.02
N ILE A 51 -2.99 1.54 -0.77
CA ILE A 51 -4.30 1.02 -0.36
C ILE A 51 -4.68 1.61 0.99
N SER A 52 -5.93 2.02 1.13
CA SER A 52 -6.52 2.37 2.42
C SER A 52 -7.85 1.66 2.66
N VAL A 53 -8.10 1.30 3.91
CA VAL A 53 -9.33 0.61 4.33
C VAL A 53 -10.05 1.42 5.40
N GLY A 54 -11.36 1.58 5.22
CA GLY A 54 -12.26 2.29 6.10
C GLY A 54 -12.70 3.66 5.57
N VAL A 55 -13.86 4.14 6.02
CA VAL A 55 -14.40 5.47 5.66
C VAL A 55 -13.44 6.58 6.07
N LEU A 56 -12.93 6.46 7.30
CA LEU A 56 -11.70 7.10 7.76
C LEU A 56 -10.65 5.99 7.74
N PRO A 57 -9.49 6.20 7.08
CA PRO A 57 -8.47 5.17 7.02
C PRO A 57 -8.14 4.64 8.42
N SER A 58 -8.41 3.36 8.65
CA SER A 58 -7.97 2.61 9.83
C SER A 58 -6.83 1.68 9.49
N THR A 59 -6.64 1.38 8.21
CA THR A 59 -5.49 0.63 7.72
C THR A 59 -4.96 1.27 6.45
N VAL A 60 -3.64 1.41 6.37
CA VAL A 60 -2.93 1.75 5.13
C VAL A 60 -1.93 0.65 4.81
N ILE A 61 -1.83 0.31 3.54
CA ILE A 61 -0.93 -0.73 3.04
C ILE A 61 -0.11 -0.11 1.92
N GLU A 62 1.21 -0.16 2.07
CA GLU A 62 2.16 0.22 1.01
C GLU A 62 2.70 -1.04 0.34
N VAL A 63 2.73 -1.01 -0.98
CA VAL A 63 3.25 -2.06 -1.85
C VAL A 63 4.55 -1.55 -2.46
N GLU A 64 5.63 -2.27 -2.22
CA GLU A 64 6.97 -1.92 -2.68
C GLU A 64 7.47 -2.98 -3.65
N THR A 65 8.34 -2.61 -4.59
CA THR A 65 9.08 -3.60 -5.40
C THR A 65 10.52 -3.78 -4.92
N ASP A 66 11.04 -2.82 -4.17
CA ASP A 66 12.33 -2.86 -3.48
C ASP A 66 12.20 -2.23 -2.08
N THR A 67 12.71 -2.91 -1.05
CA THR A 67 12.70 -2.39 0.33
C THR A 67 13.57 -1.14 0.52
N SER A 68 14.45 -0.82 -0.41
CA SER A 68 15.25 0.40 -0.38
C SER A 68 14.45 1.65 -0.81
N ASP A 69 13.29 1.47 -1.44
CA ASP A 69 12.44 2.57 -1.88
C ASP A 69 11.72 3.26 -0.70
N ASP A 70 11.50 4.56 -0.87
CA ASP A 70 10.79 5.51 -0.01
C ASP A 70 10.73 5.25 1.51
N ALA A 71 11.89 5.28 2.18
CA ALA A 71 11.94 5.23 3.66
C ALA A 71 11.16 6.39 4.35
N GLY A 72 11.03 7.54 3.68
CA GLY A 72 10.34 8.72 4.24
C GLY A 72 8.83 8.54 4.30
N GLN A 73 8.23 8.12 3.18
CA GLN A 73 6.81 7.78 3.11
C GLN A 73 6.43 6.73 4.15
N ARG A 74 7.21 5.65 4.26
CA ARG A 74 6.94 4.56 5.21
C ARG A 74 7.00 5.02 6.66
N LEU A 75 7.97 5.88 7.01
CA LEU A 75 8.04 6.48 8.34
C LEU A 75 6.79 7.32 8.62
N ALA A 76 6.32 8.12 7.65
CA ALA A 76 5.12 8.93 7.81
C ALA A 76 3.87 8.10 8.08
N PHE A 77 3.70 6.94 7.41
CA PHE A 77 2.58 6.04 7.68
C PHE A 77 2.71 5.29 9.01
N LYS A 78 3.93 4.94 9.41
CA LYS A 78 4.18 4.37 10.74
C LYS A 78 3.82 5.36 11.84
N GLU A 79 4.29 6.60 11.77
CA GLU A 79 3.95 7.67 12.72
C GLU A 79 2.44 7.92 12.78
N TRP A 80 1.77 7.93 11.61
CA TRP A 80 0.32 8.03 11.54
C TRP A 80 -0.41 6.89 12.26
N ALA A 81 0.09 5.66 12.11
CA ALA A 81 -0.49 4.48 12.74
C ALA A 81 -0.25 4.47 14.26
N GLU A 82 0.93 4.91 14.71
CA GLU A 82 1.28 5.01 16.13
C GLU A 82 0.49 6.11 16.86
N GLU A 83 0.05 7.15 16.15
CA GLU A 83 -0.72 8.26 16.74
C GLU A 83 -2.07 7.82 17.34
N LYS A 84 -2.67 6.73 16.83
CA LYS A 84 -3.98 6.21 17.28
C LYS A 84 -3.98 4.69 17.35
N SER A 85 -4.44 4.15 18.48
CA SER A 85 -4.47 2.70 18.74
C SER A 85 -5.34 1.85 17.80
N PHE A 86 -6.21 2.46 16.99
CA PHE A 86 -7.07 1.75 16.03
C PHE A 86 -6.52 1.78 14.60
N ARG A 87 -5.41 2.48 14.36
CA ARG A 87 -4.79 2.57 13.04
C ARG A 87 -3.76 1.46 12.87
N THR A 88 -3.52 1.07 11.63
CA THR A 88 -2.55 0.03 11.28
C THR A 88 -1.85 0.39 9.99
N TYR A 89 -0.53 0.24 9.97
CA TYR A 89 0.29 0.34 8.77
C TYR A 89 0.87 -1.04 8.43
N LYS A 90 0.86 -1.40 7.15
CA LYS A 90 1.50 -2.62 6.64
C LYS A 90 2.38 -2.30 5.43
N GLY A 91 3.61 -2.82 5.44
CA GLY A 91 4.48 -2.85 4.28
C GLY A 91 4.41 -4.20 3.57
N VAL A 92 4.26 -4.20 2.25
CA VAL A 92 4.17 -5.38 1.40
C VAL A 92 5.22 -5.29 0.31
N LEU A 93 5.96 -6.36 0.05
CA LEU A 93 6.96 -6.43 -1.01
C LEU A 93 6.49 -7.33 -2.15
N ALA A 94 6.22 -6.74 -3.31
CA ALA A 94 5.80 -7.41 -4.53
C ALA A 94 6.97 -8.23 -5.14
N LYS A 95 6.92 -9.55 -4.97
CA LYS A 95 7.91 -10.48 -5.57
C LYS A 95 7.60 -10.82 -7.02
N SER A 96 6.32 -10.80 -7.36
CA SER A 96 5.79 -10.97 -8.72
C SER A 96 4.40 -10.34 -8.81
N ARG A 97 3.80 -10.35 -10.00
CA ARG A 97 2.42 -9.88 -10.25
C ARG A 97 1.33 -10.58 -9.43
N SER A 98 1.65 -11.67 -8.72
CA SER A 98 0.66 -12.46 -7.98
C SER A 98 1.15 -12.92 -6.61
N ARG A 99 2.38 -12.57 -6.23
CA ARG A 99 3.04 -13.01 -5.01
C ARG A 99 3.70 -11.82 -4.33
N TRP A 100 3.42 -11.68 -3.06
CA TRP A 100 4.04 -10.69 -2.19
C TRP A 100 4.42 -11.30 -0.84
N GLU A 101 5.15 -10.55 -0.04
CA GLU A 101 5.39 -10.85 1.37
C GLU A 101 5.16 -9.60 2.21
N GLU A 102 4.52 -9.74 3.36
CA GLU A 102 4.52 -8.68 4.36
C GLU A 102 5.92 -8.56 4.95
N PHE A 103 6.35 -7.34 5.23
CA PHE A 103 7.59 -7.10 5.97
C PHE A 103 7.35 -6.14 7.13
N GLU A 104 7.94 -6.46 8.27
CA GLU A 104 8.00 -5.52 9.40
C GLU A 104 9.21 -4.62 9.20
N GLN A 105 8.99 -3.30 9.27
CA GLN A 105 10.10 -2.38 9.46
C GLN A 105 10.74 -2.67 10.83
N ARG A 106 11.97 -3.18 10.81
CA ARG A 106 12.81 -3.23 12.00
C ARG A 106 13.45 -1.86 12.19
N ASP A 107 13.34 -1.32 13.40
CA ASP A 107 13.91 -0.05 13.84
C ASP A 107 15.44 0.03 13.66
#